data_AF-A0A521L8G3-F1
#
_entry.id   AF-A0A521L8G3-F1
#
_cell.length_a   1.000
_cell.length_b   1.000
_cell.length_c   1.000
_cell.angle_alpha   90.00
_cell.angle_beta   90.00
_cell.angle_gamma   90.00
#
_symmetry.space_group_name_H-M   'P 1'
#
loop_
_entity.id
_entity.type
_entity.pdbx_description
1 polymer ?
#
loop_
_entity_poly.entity_id
_entity_poly.type
_entity_poly.pdbx_seq_one_letter_code
_entity_poly.pdbx_strand_id
1 'polypeptide(L)'
;MTMQTDTMTRAFALPSARTVVNLAIGGFAGLGFWELFAAVPTAWFAEYPLEPPELVKSLFAHQFGLSLSTPVAKLLHFTTGFLFYPLGYWLLTRWVKSFGMPADGWIWGVITYFIALGFFAPLAGQHFLLNDVPRLSFMSLVGHAIYGWLAAYVFEAFEAKEMRR
;
A
#
# COMPACT_ATOMS: atom_id res chain seq x y z
N MET A 1 -48.36 -9.97 12.95
CA MET A 1 -47.49 -8.92 12.38
C MET A 1 -46.11 -9.54 12.20
N THR A 2 -45.83 -10.11 11.04
CA THR A 2 -44.59 -10.83 10.74
C THR A 2 -43.54 -9.81 10.30
N MET A 3 -42.50 -9.59 11.12
CA MET A 3 -41.32 -8.84 10.69
C MET A 3 -40.60 -9.66 9.62
N GLN A 4 -40.67 -9.22 8.37
CA GLN A 4 -39.73 -9.65 7.35
C GLN A 4 -38.38 -9.00 7.67
N THR A 5 -37.44 -9.80 8.14
CA THR A 5 -36.04 -9.42 8.21
C THR A 5 -35.50 -9.49 6.78
N ASP A 6 -35.61 -8.37 6.04
CA ASP A 6 -34.95 -8.21 4.75
C ASP A 6 -33.44 -8.32 4.97
N THR A 7 -32.94 -9.53 4.82
CA THR A 7 -31.51 -9.80 4.73
C THR A 7 -31.12 -9.40 3.31
N MET A 8 -31.05 -8.09 3.06
CA MET A 8 -30.47 -7.54 1.85
C MET A 8 -29.00 -7.96 1.83
N THR A 9 -28.74 -9.09 1.17
CA THR A 9 -27.40 -9.56 0.85
C THR A 9 -26.73 -8.42 0.08
N ARG A 10 -25.82 -7.68 0.72
CA ARG A 10 -24.99 -6.68 0.01
C ARG A 10 -24.23 -7.45 -1.06
N ALA A 11 -24.68 -7.35 -2.31
CA ALA A 11 -23.94 -7.88 -3.43
C ALA A 11 -22.55 -7.23 -3.43
N PHE A 12 -21.51 -8.03 -3.62
CA PHE A 12 -20.14 -7.53 -3.77
C PHE A 12 -20.09 -6.66 -5.04
N ALA A 13 -20.18 -5.34 -4.87
CA ALA A 13 -20.08 -4.39 -5.97
C ALA A 13 -18.58 -4.26 -6.29
N LEU A 14 -18.20 -4.57 -7.53
CA LEU A 14 -16.83 -4.33 -7.99
C LEU A 14 -16.59 -2.82 -8.15
N PRO A 15 -15.35 -2.33 -7.98
CA PRO A 15 -15.06 -0.94 -8.28
C PRO A 15 -15.32 -0.69 -9.76
N SER A 16 -15.96 0.44 -10.07
CA SER A 16 -16.13 0.84 -11.47
C SER A 16 -14.78 1.07 -12.13
N ALA A 17 -14.69 0.99 -13.47
CA ALA A 17 -13.47 1.31 -14.20
C ALA A 17 -12.92 2.71 -13.83
N ARG A 18 -13.82 3.66 -13.58
CA ARG A 18 -13.47 5.01 -13.13
C ARG A 18 -12.85 5.01 -11.74
N THR A 19 -13.44 4.29 -10.80
CA THR A 19 -12.90 4.12 -9.44
C THR A 19 -11.50 3.49 -9.51
N VAL A 20 -11.29 2.49 -10.36
CA VAL A 20 -9.97 1.89 -10.58
C VAL A 20 -8.96 2.92 -11.11
N VAL A 21 -9.34 3.77 -12.06
CA VAL A 21 -8.48 4.86 -12.54
C VAL A 21 -8.14 5.86 -11.43
N ASN A 22 -9.13 6.29 -10.64
CA ASN A 22 -8.89 7.22 -9.52
C ASN A 22 -7.96 6.60 -8.45
N LEU A 23 -8.13 5.30 -8.17
CA LEU A 23 -7.25 4.54 -7.29
C LEU A 23 -5.83 4.47 -7.85
N ALA A 24 -5.67 4.22 -9.15
CA ALA A 24 -4.37 4.18 -9.81
C ALA A 24 -3.68 5.55 -9.78
N ILE A 25 -4.42 6.65 -9.95
CA ILE A 25 -3.88 8.02 -9.84
C ILE A 25 -3.42 8.28 -8.40
N GLY A 26 -4.22 7.91 -7.39
CA GLY A 26 -3.81 8.02 -6.00
C GLY A 26 -2.58 7.19 -5.68
N GLY A 27 -2.56 5.93 -6.11
CA GLY A 27 -1.42 5.03 -5.98
C GLY A 27 -0.17 5.58 -6.64
N PHE A 28 -0.27 6.18 -7.83
CA PHE A 28 0.87 6.79 -8.52
C PHE A 28 1.42 7.99 -7.75
N ALA A 29 0.56 8.83 -7.17
CA ALA A 29 1.00 9.94 -6.32
C ALA A 29 1.74 9.45 -5.07
N GLY A 30 1.17 8.45 -4.38
CA GLY A 30 1.82 7.80 -3.24
C GLY A 30 3.16 7.17 -3.63
N LEU A 31 3.20 6.39 -4.71
CA LEU A 31 4.40 5.71 -5.19
C LEU A 31 5.50 6.70 -5.59
N GLY A 32 5.15 7.79 -6.29
CA GLY A 32 6.12 8.83 -6.63
C GLY A 32 6.78 9.47 -5.41
N PHE A 33 6.00 9.71 -4.34
CA PHE A 33 6.55 10.12 -3.05
C PHE A 33 7.48 9.03 -2.46
N TRP A 34 7.01 7.78 -2.44
CA TRP A 34 7.75 6.66 -1.87
C TRP A 34 9.12 6.48 -2.50
N GLU A 35 9.22 6.49 -3.83
CA GLU A 35 10.50 6.31 -4.54
C GLU A 35 11.53 7.37 -4.15
N LEU A 36 11.10 8.64 -4.05
CA LEU A 36 11.99 9.72 -3.61
C LEU A 36 12.37 9.56 -2.13
N PHE A 37 11.39 9.25 -1.28
CA PHE A 37 11.58 9.11 0.16
C PHE A 37 12.50 7.94 0.54
N ALA A 38 12.30 6.80 -0.11
CA ALA A 38 13.08 5.57 0.10
C ALA A 38 14.53 5.73 -0.34
N ALA A 39 14.79 6.48 -1.42
CA ALA A 39 16.13 6.68 -1.95
C ALA A 39 16.92 7.77 -1.20
N VAL A 40 16.30 8.92 -0.91
CA VAL A 40 17.05 10.12 -0.49
C VAL A 40 16.94 10.40 1.02
N PRO A 41 15.78 10.80 1.59
CA PRO A 41 15.63 10.99 3.03
C PRO A 41 16.06 9.79 3.86
N THR A 42 15.73 8.58 3.40
CA THR A 42 16.07 7.36 4.13
C THR A 42 17.56 7.12 4.15
N ALA A 43 18.27 7.29 3.04
CA ALA A 43 19.73 7.16 3.01
C ALA A 43 20.43 8.18 3.92
N TRP A 44 19.92 9.42 4.00
CA TRP A 44 20.49 10.42 4.91
C TRP A 44 20.27 10.10 6.39
N PHE A 45 19.12 9.55 6.75
CA PHE A 45 18.78 9.30 8.15
C PHE A 45 19.23 7.92 8.66
N ALA A 46 19.06 6.89 7.84
CA ALA A 46 19.30 5.49 8.16
C ALA A 46 20.60 4.94 7.58
N GLU A 47 21.41 5.78 6.94
CA GLU A 47 22.73 5.47 6.34
C GLU A 47 22.67 4.55 5.10
N TYR A 48 21.48 4.01 4.79
CA TYR A 48 21.20 3.17 3.63
C TYR A 48 19.81 3.52 3.06
N PRO A 49 19.60 3.42 1.73
CA PRO A 49 18.28 3.56 1.15
C PRO A 49 17.39 2.37 1.53
N LEU A 50 16.07 2.58 1.49
CA LEU A 50 15.12 1.46 1.41
C LEU A 50 15.12 0.96 -0.03
N GLU A 51 15.37 -0.33 -0.21
CA GLU A 51 15.46 -0.99 -1.52
C GLU A 51 14.29 -1.98 -1.72
N PRO A 52 13.06 -1.50 -2.01
CA PRO A 52 11.92 -2.39 -2.25
C PRO A 52 12.16 -3.48 -3.32
N PRO A 53 12.88 -3.21 -4.43
CA PRO A 53 13.18 -4.27 -5.40
C PRO A 53 14.02 -5.41 -4.81
N GLU A 54 14.90 -5.14 -3.86
CA GLU A 54 15.70 -6.19 -3.21
C GLU A 54 14.84 -7.05 -2.28
N LEU A 55 13.85 -6.48 -1.60
CA LEU A 55 12.85 -7.26 -0.87
C LEU A 55 12.07 -8.18 -1.81
N VAL A 56 11.63 -7.69 -2.97
CA VAL A 56 10.92 -8.51 -3.97
C VAL A 56 11.81 -9.64 -4.49
N LYS A 57 13.08 -9.37 -4.83
CA LYS A 57 14.03 -10.42 -5.24
C LYS A 57 14.22 -11.46 -4.16
N SER A 58 14.47 -11.02 -2.93
CA SER A 58 14.69 -11.89 -1.76
C SER A 58 13.47 -12.76 -1.50
N LEU A 59 12.26 -12.21 -1.63
CA LEU A 59 11.00 -12.95 -1.50
C LEU A 59 10.91 -14.07 -2.54
N PHE A 60 11.14 -13.78 -3.82
CA PHE A 60 11.05 -14.79 -4.88
C PHE A 60 12.17 -15.84 -4.80
N ALA A 61 13.37 -15.44 -4.40
CA ALA A 61 14.47 -16.36 -4.16
C ALA A 61 14.15 -17.31 -3.00
N HIS A 62 13.66 -16.79 -1.87
CA HIS A 62 13.40 -17.58 -0.68
C HIS A 62 12.16 -18.49 -0.79
N GLN A 63 11.11 -18.03 -1.50
CA GLN A 63 9.87 -18.79 -1.63
C GLN A 63 9.85 -19.76 -2.83
N PHE A 64 10.54 -19.39 -3.92
CA PHE A 64 10.43 -20.13 -5.18
C PHE A 64 11.78 -20.54 -5.79
N GLY A 65 12.90 -20.14 -5.19
CA GLY A 65 14.23 -20.36 -5.78
C GLY A 65 14.47 -19.57 -7.06
N LEU A 66 13.68 -18.50 -7.31
CA LEU A 66 13.74 -17.72 -8.54
C LEU A 66 14.60 -16.47 -8.37
N SER A 67 15.58 -16.29 -9.27
CA SER A 67 16.35 -15.05 -9.36
C SER A 67 15.66 -14.08 -10.32
N LEU A 68 15.13 -12.98 -9.79
CA LEU A 68 14.51 -11.94 -10.59
C LEU A 68 15.52 -10.87 -11.02
N SER A 69 15.40 -10.41 -12.27
CA SER A 69 16.14 -9.23 -12.71
C SER A 69 15.62 -7.96 -12.01
N THR A 70 16.49 -6.96 -11.82
CA THR A 70 16.11 -5.69 -11.21
C THR A 70 14.91 -5.01 -11.89
N PRO A 71 14.81 -4.96 -13.23
CA PRO A 71 13.63 -4.38 -13.89
C PRO A 71 12.32 -5.10 -13.54
N VAL A 72 12.34 -6.43 -13.46
CA VAL A 72 11.15 -7.22 -13.10
C VAL A 72 10.76 -6.97 -11.65
N ALA A 73 11.73 -6.97 -10.73
CA ALA A 73 11.46 -6.67 -9.32
C ALA A 73 10.89 -5.25 -9.12
N LYS A 74 11.43 -4.25 -9.83
CA LYS A 74 10.89 -2.87 -9.85
C LYS A 74 9.48 -2.82 -10.41
N LEU A 75 9.21 -3.51 -11.52
CA LEU A 75 7.87 -3.58 -12.09
C LEU A 75 6.86 -4.16 -11.09
N LEU A 76 7.18 -5.29 -10.45
CA LEU A 76 6.33 -5.90 -9.44
C LEU A 76 6.10 -4.98 -8.23
N HIS A 77 7.14 -4.30 -7.77
CA HIS A 77 7.04 -3.31 -6.72
C HIS A 77 6.09 -2.16 -7.12
N PHE A 78 6.30 -1.58 -8.31
CA PHE A 78 5.46 -0.49 -8.81
C PHE A 78 4.01 -0.93 -8.94
N THR A 79 3.73 -2.06 -9.59
CA THR A 79 2.38 -2.62 -9.70
C THR A 79 1.73 -2.79 -8.34
N THR A 80 2.48 -3.24 -7.33
CA THR A 80 1.99 -3.33 -5.95
C THR A 80 1.64 -1.95 -5.38
N GLY A 81 2.55 -0.99 -5.54
CA GLY A 81 2.42 0.36 -5.00
C GLY A 81 1.33 1.21 -5.66
N PHE A 82 1.16 1.18 -6.99
CA PHE A 82 0.16 2.04 -7.63
C PHE A 82 -1.18 1.37 -7.92
N LEU A 83 -1.27 0.03 -7.90
CA LEU A 83 -2.54 -0.69 -8.13
C LEU A 83 -3.02 -1.48 -6.91
N PHE A 84 -2.23 -2.45 -6.43
CA PHE A 84 -2.74 -3.39 -5.43
C PHE A 84 -2.98 -2.74 -4.06
N TYR A 85 -2.08 -1.86 -3.62
CA TYR A 85 -2.29 -1.14 -2.36
C TYR A 85 -3.51 -0.19 -2.40
N PRO A 86 -3.71 0.65 -3.43
CA PRO A 86 -4.95 1.42 -3.53
C PRO A 86 -6.22 0.55 -3.59
N LEU A 87 -6.18 -0.58 -4.31
CA LEU A 87 -7.31 -1.52 -4.30
C LEU A 87 -7.58 -2.09 -2.90
N GLY A 88 -6.53 -2.39 -2.13
CA GLY A 88 -6.64 -2.81 -0.74
C GLY A 88 -7.26 -1.72 0.15
N TYR A 89 -6.85 -0.46 -0.02
CA TYR A 89 -7.47 0.69 0.65
C TYR A 89 -8.97 0.78 0.36
N TRP A 90 -9.35 0.69 -0.92
CA TRP A 90 -10.75 0.75 -1.33
C TRP A 90 -11.55 -0.42 -0.74
N LEU A 91 -11.00 -1.63 -0.80
CA LEU A 91 -11.64 -2.82 -0.22
C LEU A 91 -11.91 -2.61 1.26
N LEU A 92 -10.91 -2.19 2.04
CA LEU A 92 -11.08 -1.98 3.47
C LEU A 92 -12.10 -0.87 3.78
N THR A 93 -11.98 0.29 3.14
CA THR A 93 -12.83 1.45 3.48
C THR A 93 -14.27 1.29 3.00
N ARG A 94 -14.51 0.58 1.89
CA ARG A 94 -15.86 0.38 1.34
C ARG A 94 -16.56 -0.87 1.85
N TRP A 95 -15.80 -1.89 2.27
CA TRP A 95 -16.39 -3.19 2.66
C TRP A 95 -16.19 -3.57 4.11
N VAL A 96 -15.15 -3.06 4.79
CA VAL A 96 -14.86 -3.41 6.18
C VAL A 96 -15.26 -2.27 7.09
N LYS A 97 -14.51 -1.16 7.06
CA LYS A 97 -14.77 0.02 7.89
C LYS A 97 -14.00 1.22 7.35
N SER A 98 -14.70 2.35 7.28
CA SER A 98 -14.09 3.67 7.12
C SER A 98 -14.24 4.44 8.44
N PHE A 99 -13.16 5.12 8.83
CA PHE A 99 -13.07 6.10 9.90
C PHE A 99 -13.09 7.54 9.36
N GLY A 100 -13.08 7.70 8.04
CA GLY A 100 -13.05 8.97 7.34
C GLY A 100 -11.63 9.50 7.14
N MET A 101 -11.47 10.40 6.16
CA MET A 101 -10.21 11.11 5.95
C MET A 101 -10.00 12.18 7.05
N PRO A 102 -8.75 12.35 7.54
CA PRO A 102 -7.51 11.74 7.06
C PRO A 102 -7.16 10.37 7.70
N ALA A 103 -7.93 9.90 8.68
CA ALA A 103 -7.59 8.70 9.47
C ALA A 103 -7.43 7.44 8.62
N ASP A 104 -8.34 7.22 7.65
CA ASP A 104 -8.29 6.04 6.77
C ASP A 104 -6.96 5.91 6.01
N GLY A 105 -6.43 7.03 5.52
CA GLY A 105 -5.15 7.04 4.80
C GLY A 105 -3.96 6.70 5.70
N TRP A 106 -3.92 7.24 6.92
CA TRP A 106 -2.86 6.94 7.89
C TRP A 106 -2.91 5.47 8.35
N ILE A 107 -4.10 4.98 8.69
CA ILE A 107 -4.32 3.58 9.06
C ILE A 107 -3.87 2.66 7.92
N TRP A 108 -4.26 2.99 6.68
CA TRP A 108 -3.84 2.22 5.52
C TRP A 108 -2.33 2.22 5.33
N GLY A 109 -1.67 3.37 5.52
CA GLY A 109 -0.22 3.46 5.49
C GLY A 109 0.44 2.49 6.49
N VAL A 110 0.00 2.49 7.75
CA VAL A 110 0.50 1.54 8.77
C VAL A 110 0.23 0.07 8.37
N ILE A 111 -0.93 -0.22 7.78
CA ILE A 111 -1.23 -1.55 7.26
C ILE A 111 -0.25 -1.95 6.16
N THR A 112 0.04 -1.07 5.19
CA THR A 112 1.01 -1.37 4.13
C THR A 112 2.42 -1.58 4.66
N TYR A 113 2.84 -0.83 5.69
CA TYR A 113 4.09 -1.07 6.42
C TYR A 113 4.12 -2.47 7.03
N PHE A 114 3.04 -2.87 7.72
CA PHE A 114 2.96 -4.20 8.32
C PHE A 114 2.92 -5.31 7.26
N ILE A 115 2.24 -5.10 6.13
CA ILE A 115 2.27 -6.05 5.00
C ILE A 115 3.71 -6.18 4.46
N ALA A 116 4.40 -5.07 4.22
CA ALA A 116 5.75 -5.09 3.68
C ALA A 116 6.77 -5.72 4.64
N LEU A 117 6.85 -5.23 5.88
CA LEU A 117 7.91 -5.64 6.80
C LEU A 117 7.46 -6.63 7.87
N GLY A 118 6.18 -6.67 8.21
CA GLY A 118 5.64 -7.63 9.17
C GLY A 118 5.35 -8.99 8.53
N PHE A 119 4.99 -8.99 7.24
CA PHE A 119 4.63 -10.20 6.50
C PHE A 119 5.65 -10.57 5.42
N PHE A 120 5.94 -9.69 4.45
CA PHE A 120 6.83 -10.06 3.34
C PHE A 120 8.31 -10.14 3.71
N ALA A 121 8.81 -9.28 4.61
CA ALA A 121 10.21 -9.37 5.04
C ALA A 121 10.55 -10.75 5.66
N PRO A 122 9.79 -11.30 6.63
CA PRO A 122 10.00 -12.67 7.10
C PRO A 122 9.94 -13.73 5.99
N LEU A 123 8.98 -13.64 5.08
CA LEU A 123 8.88 -14.56 3.94
C LEU A 123 10.07 -14.43 2.98
N ALA A 124 10.72 -13.27 2.94
CA ALA A 124 11.93 -13.03 2.18
C ALA A 124 13.21 -13.42 2.92
N GLY A 125 13.13 -14.03 4.11
CA GLY A 125 14.28 -14.38 4.93
C GLY A 125 14.90 -13.22 5.71
N GLN A 126 14.20 -12.08 5.78
CA GLN A 126 14.61 -10.91 6.56
C GLN A 126 13.96 -10.94 7.96
N HIS A 127 14.48 -10.12 8.88
CA HIS A 127 13.92 -10.01 10.22
C HIS A 127 12.52 -9.36 10.23
N PHE A 128 11.65 -9.80 11.14
CA PHE A 128 10.34 -9.21 11.35
C PHE A 128 10.45 -7.72 11.64
N LEU A 129 9.74 -6.90 10.86
CA LEU A 129 9.80 -5.44 10.88
C LEU A 129 11.22 -4.86 10.69
N LEU A 130 12.18 -5.63 10.16
CA LEU A 130 13.60 -5.25 10.13
C LEU A 130 14.11 -4.83 11.52
N ASN A 131 13.76 -5.61 12.56
CA ASN A 131 14.09 -5.28 13.95
C ASN A 131 15.59 -5.28 14.26
N ASP A 132 16.40 -5.85 13.39
CA ASP A 132 17.86 -5.81 13.38
C ASP A 132 18.42 -4.46 12.86
N VAL A 133 17.64 -3.72 12.06
CA VAL A 133 17.99 -2.38 11.56
C VAL A 133 16.88 -1.35 11.87
N PRO A 134 16.67 -0.99 13.14
CA PRO A 134 15.50 -0.25 13.60
C PRO A 134 15.35 1.16 12.98
N ARG A 135 16.45 1.80 12.53
CA ARG A 135 16.36 3.08 11.80
C ARG A 135 15.69 2.91 10.43
N LEU A 136 15.99 1.83 9.69
CA LEU A 136 15.33 1.52 8.42
C LEU A 136 13.87 1.13 8.63
N SER A 137 13.59 0.35 9.68
CA SER A 137 12.23 0.02 10.10
C SER A 137 11.38 1.28 10.33
N PHE A 138 11.92 2.23 11.11
CA PHE A 138 11.26 3.51 11.38
C PHE A 138 11.04 4.33 10.10
N MET A 139 12.06 4.47 9.25
CA MET A 139 11.91 5.19 7.99
C MET A 139 10.86 4.53 7.08
N SER A 140 10.81 3.20 7.04
CA SER A 140 9.77 2.47 6.31
C SER A 140 8.37 2.79 6.83
N LEU A 141 8.18 2.81 8.16
CA LEU A 141 6.91 3.20 8.77
C LEU A 141 6.50 4.60 8.36
N VAL A 142 7.41 5.58 8.45
CA VAL A 142 7.14 6.97 8.05
C VAL A 142 6.78 7.06 6.56
N GLY A 143 7.57 6.41 5.70
CA GLY A 143 7.35 6.38 4.27
C GLY A 143 5.99 5.79 3.91
N HIS A 144 5.63 4.65 4.51
CA HIS A 144 4.37 3.97 4.27
C HIS A 144 3.18 4.76 4.80
N ALA A 145 3.31 5.38 5.97
CA ALA A 145 2.30 6.25 6.54
C ALA A 145 1.95 7.40 5.58
N ILE A 146 2.97 8.11 5.07
CA ILE A 146 2.78 9.23 4.15
C ILE A 146 2.28 8.75 2.79
N TYR A 147 2.83 7.64 2.27
CA TYR A 147 2.34 6.97 1.07
C TYR A 147 0.84 6.68 1.17
N GLY A 148 0.39 6.05 2.26
CA GLY A 148 -1.01 5.66 2.45
C GLY A 148 -1.93 6.85 2.56
N TRP A 149 -1.52 7.88 3.31
CA TRP A 149 -2.25 9.13 3.40
C TRP A 149 -2.38 9.83 2.05
N LEU A 150 -1.29 9.97 1.29
CA LEU A 150 -1.28 10.67 0.02
C LEU A 150 -2.10 9.93 -1.04
N ALA A 151 -1.94 8.60 -1.13
CA ALA A 151 -2.69 7.78 -2.07
C ALA A 151 -4.21 7.85 -1.81
N ALA A 152 -4.61 7.72 -0.53
CA ALA A 152 -6.00 7.86 -0.12
C ALA A 152 -6.54 9.27 -0.38
N TYR A 153 -5.78 10.31 -0.02
CA TYR A 153 -6.19 11.70 -0.21
C TYR A 153 -6.46 12.03 -1.67
N VAL A 154 -5.54 11.66 -2.57
CA VAL A 154 -5.72 11.90 -3.99
C VAL A 154 -6.92 11.12 -4.53
N PHE A 155 -7.06 9.83 -4.19
CA PHE A 155 -8.22 9.04 -4.59
C PHE A 155 -9.55 9.68 -4.15
N GLU A 156 -9.70 9.97 -2.85
CA GLU A 156 -10.94 10.52 -2.29
C GLU A 156 -11.26 11.91 -2.86
N ALA A 157 -10.23 12.72 -3.15
CA ALA A 157 -10.42 14.02 -3.79
C ALA A 157 -10.96 13.90 -5.23
N PHE A 158 -10.57 12.87 -5.98
CA PHE A 158 -11.10 12.63 -7.33
C PHE A 158 -12.50 12.02 -7.29
N GLU A 159 -12.76 11.07 -6.39
CA GLU A 159 -14.11 10.52 -6.20
C GLU A 159 -15.11 11.61 -5.78
N ALA A 160 -14.74 12.49 -4.85
CA ALA A 160 -15.61 13.56 -4.38
C ALA A 160 -15.93 14.61 -5.46
N LYS A 161 -14.99 14.89 -6.37
CA LYS A 161 -15.25 15.78 -7.53
C LYS A 161 -16.26 15.18 -8.48
N GLU A 162 -16.23 13.86 -8.66
CA GLU A 162 -17.13 13.18 -9.58
C GLU A 162 -18.55 13.09 -9.03
N MET A 163 -18.73 12.88 -7.71
CA MET A 163 -20.07 12.91 -7.11
C MET A 163 -20.75 14.29 -7.17
N ARG A 164 -20.01 15.35 -7.49
CA ARG A 164 -20.53 16.71 -7.64
C ARG A 164 -20.87 17.08 -9.08
N ARG A 165 -20.59 16.21 -10.05
CA ARG A 165 -20.93 16.39 -11.47
C ARG A 165 -22.23 15.66 -11.79
#